data_AF-A0A140NMC4-F1
#
_entry.id   AF-A0A140NMC4-F1
#
_cell.length_a   1.000
_cell.length_b   1.000
_cell.length_c   1.000
_cell.angle_alpha   90.00
_cell.angle_beta   90.00
_cell.angle_gamma   90.00
#
_symmetry.space_group_name_H-M   'P 1'
#
loop_
_entity.id
_entity.type
_entity.pdbx_description
1 polymer ?
#
loop_
_entity_poly.entity_id
_entity_poly.type
_entity_poly.pdbx_seq_one_letter_code
_entity_poly.pdbx_strand_id
1 'polypeptide(L)' 'MEQRLSPWKLGATLYMPATRTDIADVILNHKIAGLRSLIICLEDSVSESDIPLALNNLQALLLELSEVKNKRVIRRGR' A
#
# COMPACT_ATOMS: atom_id res chain seq x y z
N MET A 1 3.56 19.90 -18.88
CA MET A 1 4.45 18.80 -19.29
C MET A 1 3.77 17.50 -18.87
N GLU A 2 3.11 16.83 -19.80
CA GLU A 2 2.42 15.56 -19.54
C GLU A 2 3.43 14.60 -18.92
N GLN A 3 3.21 14.17 -17.68
CA GLN A 3 4.09 13.20 -17.03
C GLN A 3 3.93 11.87 -17.72
N ARG A 4 4.75 11.61 -18.75
CA ARG A 4 4.75 10.33 -19.47
C ARG A 4 4.99 9.22 -18.44
N LEU A 5 3.97 8.40 -18.24
CA LEU A 5 4.04 7.20 -17.43
C LEU A 5 5.06 6.27 -18.10
N SER A 6 6.05 5.84 -17.34
CA SER A 6 7.09 4.94 -17.82
C SER A 6 7.21 3.79 -16.82
N PRO A 7 7.18 2.53 -17.28
CA PRO A 7 7.35 1.37 -16.40
C PRO A 7 8.63 1.46 -15.56
N TRP A 8 9.69 2.05 -16.10
CA TRP A 8 10.98 2.26 -15.42
C TRP A 8 10.89 3.14 -14.18
N LYS A 9 9.85 3.97 -14.04
CA LYS A 9 9.66 4.81 -12.85
C LYS A 9 9.25 4.00 -11.61
N LEU A 10 8.75 2.78 -11.77
CA LEU A 10 8.41 1.90 -10.65
C LEU A 10 9.64 1.53 -9.81
N GLY A 11 10.81 1.40 -10.43
CA GLY A 11 12.02 0.97 -9.73
C GLY A 11 11.88 -0.46 -9.18
N ALA A 12 12.56 -0.75 -8.06
CA ALA A 12 12.40 -2.02 -7.36
C ALA A 12 11.04 -2.07 -6.64
N THR A 13 10.25 -3.10 -6.94
CA THR A 13 8.97 -3.34 -6.28
C THR A 13 9.16 -4.16 -5.02
N LEU A 14 8.67 -3.64 -3.90
CA LEU A 14 8.70 -4.34 -2.62
C LEU A 14 7.49 -5.27 -2.49
N TYR A 15 7.72 -6.52 -2.10
CA TYR A 15 6.65 -7.46 -1.77
C TYR A 15 6.47 -7.54 -0.25
N MET A 16 5.22 -7.48 0.23
CA MET A 16 4.89 -7.64 1.65
C MET A 16 3.68 -8.55 1.84
N PRO A 17 3.70 -9.48 2.80
CA PRO A 17 2.52 -10.27 3.12
C PRO A 17 1.44 -9.40 3.76
N ALA A 18 0.18 -9.64 3.43
CA ALA A 18 -0.96 -8.93 4.01
C ALA A 18 -1.17 -9.21 5.51
N THR A 19 -0.46 -10.19 6.10
CA THR A 19 -0.43 -10.42 7.54
C THR A 19 0.34 -9.32 8.31
N ARG A 20 1.14 -8.51 7.61
CA ARG A 20 1.95 -7.46 8.20
C ARG A 20 1.10 -6.23 8.56
N THR A 21 1.23 -5.75 9.80
CA THR A 21 0.35 -4.70 10.36
C THR A 21 0.87 -3.27 10.20
N ASP A 22 2.14 -3.08 9.86
CA ASP A 22 2.75 -1.75 9.68
C ASP A 22 2.74 -1.26 8.22
N ILE A 23 1.99 -1.90 7.32
CA ILE A 23 1.92 -1.51 5.89
C ILE A 23 1.38 -0.07 5.73
N ALA A 24 0.39 0.32 6.53
CA ALA A 24 -0.15 1.68 6.50
C ALA A 24 0.93 2.73 6.80
N ASP A 25 1.74 2.49 7.83
CA ASP A 25 2.87 3.35 8.22
C ASP A 25 3.94 3.43 7.12
N VAL A 26 4.24 2.30 6.47
CA VAL A 26 5.15 2.25 5.32
C VAL A 26 4.67 3.15 4.17
N ILE A 27 3.37 3.11 3.86
CA ILE A 27 2.76 3.88 2.76
C ILE A 27 2.57 5.36 3.13
N LEU A 28 2.01 5.64 4.29
CA LEU A 28 1.55 6.97 4.69
C LEU A 28 2.68 7.85 5.24
N ASN A 29 3.62 7.25 5.97
CA ASN A 29 4.70 7.97 6.65
C ASN A 29 6.05 7.77 5.95
N HIS A 30 6.08 7.15 4.78
CA HIS A 30 7.30 6.94 3.99
C HIS A 30 8.42 6.26 4.78
N LYS A 31 8.06 5.29 5.64
CA LYS A 31 9.00 4.57 6.54
C LYS A 31 10.21 3.97 5.82
N ILE A 32 10.02 3.57 4.55
CA ILE A 32 11.08 3.03 3.70
C ILE A 32 11.48 4.10 2.69
N ALA A 33 12.68 4.65 2.87
CA ALA A 33 13.23 5.66 1.97
C ALA A 33 13.34 5.14 0.53
N GLY A 34 12.85 5.93 -0.42
CA GLY A 34 12.93 5.59 -1.85
C GLY A 34 11.95 4.51 -2.32
N LEU A 35 11.01 4.06 -1.48
CA LEU A 35 9.95 3.13 -1.89
C LEU A 35 9.03 3.79 -2.93
N ARG A 36 8.90 3.14 -4.09
CA ARG A 36 8.11 3.64 -5.24
C ARG A 36 6.94 2.74 -5.60
N SER A 37 7.10 1.43 -5.50
CA SER A 37 6.07 0.43 -5.74
C SER A 37 6.07 -0.64 -4.65
N LEU A 38 4.87 -1.09 -4.29
CA LEU A 38 4.62 -2.11 -3.28
C LEU A 38 3.56 -3.07 -3.82
N ILE A 39 3.76 -4.37 -3.58
CA ILE A 39 2.77 -5.42 -3.77
C ILE A 39 2.43 -5.98 -2.39
N ILE A 40 1.13 -5.99 -2.08
CA ILE A 40 0.60 -6.64 -0.89
C ILE A 40 0.15 -8.05 -1.31
N CYS A 41 0.81 -9.06 -0.79
CA CYS A 41 0.66 -10.46 -1.20
C CYS A 41 -0.32 -11.20 -0.27
N LEU A 42 -1.20 -12.00 -0.89
CA LEU A 42 -2.14 -12.92 -0.23
C LEU A 42 -1.86 -14.40 -0.59
N GLU A 43 -0.80 -14.67 -1.35
CA GLU A 43 -0.48 -15.99 -1.90
C GLU A 43 0.83 -16.49 -1.26
N ASP A 44 1.94 -16.48 -2.01
CA ASP A 44 3.21 -17.13 -1.61
C ASP A 44 3.80 -16.67 -0.27
N SER A 45 3.48 -15.45 0.18
CA SER A 45 4.01 -14.90 1.43
C SER A 45 3.09 -15.12 2.64
N VAL A 46 1.96 -15.82 2.47
CA VAL A 46 0.93 -16.01 3.49
C VAL A 46 0.62 -17.51 3.63
N SER A 47 0.66 -18.02 4.86
CA SER A 47 0.19 -19.39 5.15
C SER A 47 -1.31 -19.51 4.88
N GLU A 48 -1.78 -20.67 4.41
CA GLU A 48 -3.21 -20.93 4.20
C GLU A 48 -4.04 -20.68 5.47
N SER A 49 -3.48 -21.01 6.63
CA SER A 49 -4.09 -20.74 7.95
C SER A 49 -4.31 -19.25 8.23
N ASP A 50 -3.50 -18.39 7.61
CA ASP A 50 -3.44 -16.96 7.90
C ASP A 50 -4.22 -16.14 6.89
N ILE A 51 -4.78 -16.77 5.83
CA ILE A 51 -5.59 -16.09 4.82
C ILE A 51 -6.74 -15.27 5.43
N PRO A 52 -7.51 -15.76 6.42
CA PRO A 52 -8.56 -14.96 7.05
C PRO A 52 -8.00 -13.70 7.74
N LEU A 53 -6.87 -13.83 8.43
CA LEU A 53 -6.19 -12.70 9.07
C LEU A 53 -5.68 -11.71 8.02
N ALA A 54 -5.05 -12.20 6.96
CA ALA A 54 -4.49 -11.42 5.88
C ALA A 54 -5.57 -10.59 5.14
N LEU A 55 -6.74 -11.17 4.90
CA LEU A 55 -7.90 -10.48 4.32
C LEU A 55 -8.45 -9.40 5.25
N ASN A 56 -8.58 -9.68 6.54
CA ASN A 56 -9.03 -8.69 7.53
C ASN A 56 -8.06 -7.50 7.62
N ASN A 57 -6.76 -7.77 7.66
CA ASN A 57 -5.73 -6.74 7.66
C ASN A 57 -5.76 -5.89 6.39
N LEU A 58 -5.89 -6.54 5.22
CA LEU A 58 -6.00 -5.84 3.94
C LEU A 58 -7.25 -4.95 3.90
N GLN A 59 -8.39 -5.43 4.39
CA GLN A 59 -9.61 -4.62 4.48
C GLN A 59 -9.39 -3.37 5.34
N ALA A 60 -8.83 -3.55 6.55
CA ALA A 60 -8.56 -2.43 7.46
C ALA A 60 -7.61 -1.40 6.83
N LEU A 61 -6.54 -1.87 6.19
CA LEU A 61 -5.58 -1.02 5.47
C LEU A 61 -6.26 -0.22 4.35
N LEU A 62 -7.08 -0.86 3.51
CA LEU A 62 -7.76 -0.19 2.40
C LEU A 62 -8.75 0.87 2.88
N LEU A 63 -9.45 0.62 4.00
CA LEU A 63 -10.32 1.60 4.65
C LEU A 63 -9.52 2.82 5.10
N GLU A 64 -8.40 2.61 5.81
CA GLU A 64 -7.53 3.70 6.27
C GLU A 64 -6.98 4.54 5.10
N LEU A 65 -6.48 3.89 4.05
CA LEU A 65 -5.98 4.57 2.86
C LEU A 65 -7.08 5.37 2.14
N SER A 66 -8.30 4.84 2.09
CA SER A 66 -9.46 5.53 1.52
C SER A 66 -9.80 6.79 2.30
N GLU A 67 -9.83 6.72 3.63
CA GLU A 67 -10.08 7.88 4.48
C GLU A 67 -9.04 8.98 4.29
N VAL A 68 -7.75 8.62 4.26
CA VAL A 68 -6.66 9.58 4.05
C VAL A 68 -6.75 10.22 2.66
N LYS A 69 -7.04 9.42 1.63
CA LYS A 69 -7.25 9.92 0.27
C LYS A 69 -8.38 10.95 0.23
N ASN A 70 -9.53 10.65 0.84
CA ASN A 70 -10.69 11.55 0.87
C ASN A 70 -10.36 12.87 1.59
N LYS A 71 -9.65 12.82 2.73
CA LYS A 71 -9.18 14.01 3.45
C LYS A 71 -8.23 14.88 2.60
N ARG A 72 -7.34 14.27 1.81
CA ARG A 72 -6.40 14.99 0.91
C ARG A 72 -7.10 15.62 -0.29
N VAL A 73 -8.10 14.96 -0.86
CA VAL A 73 -8.90 15.50 -1.99
C VAL A 73 -9.66 16.74 -1.56
N ILE A 74 -10.33 16.70 -0.41
CA ILE A 74 -11.08 17.85 0.13
C ILE A 74 -10.17 19.08 0.34
N ARG A 75 -8.91 18.86 0.74
CA ARG A 75 -7.95 19.94 0.98
C ARG A 75 -7.35 20.57 -0.28
N ARG A 76 -7.34 19.88 -1.42
CA ARG A 76 -6.81 20.40 -2.69
C ARG A 76 -7.84 21.21 -3.50
N GLY A 77 -9.11 21.18 -3.11
CA GLY A 77 -10.20 21.93 -3.75
C GLY A 77 -10.51 23.30 -3.12
N ARG A 78 -9.64 23.82 -2.24
CA ARG A 78 -9.67 25.21 -1.75
C ARG A 78 -8.39 25.92 -2.16
#